data_AF-A0A3D2VNA3-F1
#
_entry.id   AF-A0A3D2VNA3-F1
#
_cell.length_a   1.000
_cell.length_b   1.000
_cell.length_c   1.000
_cell.angle_alpha   90.00
_cell.angle_beta   90.00
_cell.angle_gamma   90.00
#
_symmetry.space_group_name_H-M   'P 1'
#
loop_
_entity.id
_entity.type
_entity.pdbx_description
1 polymer ?
#
loop_
_entity_poly.entity_id
_entity_poly.type
_entity_poly.pdbx_seq_one_letter_code
_entity_poly.pdbx_strand_id
1 'polypeptide(L)'
;MGGSARARPRRCAEHRAQLMFFAEAQIRVQLYGQPCDMRKSYDGLQALVRHAMGCEPLDGGLYVFVNRRGSQLKCLYFDRSGFCIWGKRLEAGRFISDWRAVRTREMDWTSLKLLLEGMEVRRVRKRYALPVAAMSMR
;
A
#
# COMPACT_ATOMS: atom_id res chain seq x y z
N MET A 1 14.32 34.64 37.09
CA MET A 1 13.01 34.33 36.47
C MET A 1 13.23 34.11 34.98
N GLY A 2 13.44 32.85 34.58
CA GLY A 2 13.81 32.47 33.21
C GLY A 2 12.58 32.23 32.34
N GLY A 3 12.44 33.03 31.28
CA GLY A 3 11.37 32.89 30.29
C GLY A 3 11.63 31.71 29.35
N SER A 4 10.80 30.68 29.45
CA SER A 4 10.81 29.49 28.60
C SER A 4 10.47 29.84 27.14
N ALA A 5 11.48 29.79 26.26
CA ALA A 5 11.29 29.88 24.82
C ALA A 5 10.49 28.66 24.32
N ARG A 6 9.28 28.89 23.80
CA ARG A 6 8.50 27.88 23.07
C ARG A 6 9.24 27.51 21.79
N ALA A 7 9.86 26.33 21.78
CA ALA A 7 10.42 25.75 20.56
C ALA A 7 9.28 25.44 19.58
N ARG A 8 9.27 26.12 18.43
CA ARG A 8 8.43 25.73 17.28
C ARG A 8 8.93 24.37 16.77
N PRO A 9 8.06 23.37 16.53
CA PRO A 9 8.52 22.13 15.92
C PRO A 9 9.11 22.45 14.55
N ARG A 10 10.37 22.03 14.35
CA ARG A 10 11.05 22.12 13.06
C ARG A 10 10.20 21.32 12.06
N ARG A 11 9.69 21.97 11.02
CA ARG A 11 9.14 21.28 9.83
C ARG A 11 10.27 20.44 9.25
N CYS A 12 10.36 19.17 9.65
CA CYS A 12 11.17 18.20 8.95
C CYS A 12 10.62 18.12 7.53
N ALA A 13 11.48 18.43 6.56
CA ALA A 13 11.19 18.33 5.15
C ALA A 13 10.52 16.98 4.86
N GLU A 14 9.40 17.03 4.14
CA GLU A 14 8.69 15.88 3.60
C GLU A 14 9.68 15.08 2.76
N HIS A 15 10.33 14.11 3.39
CA HIS A 15 11.20 13.17 2.70
C HIS A 15 10.28 12.31 1.83
N ARG A 16 10.24 12.68 0.55
CA ARG A 16 9.79 11.81 -0.54
C ARG A 16 10.70 10.58 -0.56
N ALA A 17 10.42 9.62 0.31
CA ALA A 17 10.82 8.24 0.11
C ALA A 17 10.00 7.70 -1.07
N GLN A 18 10.32 8.20 -2.26
CA GLN A 18 9.83 7.64 -3.52
C GLN A 18 10.26 6.18 -3.53
N LEU A 19 9.28 5.27 -3.60
CA LEU A 19 9.52 3.84 -3.80
C LEU A 19 10.24 3.67 -5.14
N MET A 20 11.56 3.73 -5.11
CA MET A 20 12.45 3.78 -6.28
C MET A 20 12.60 2.44 -7.02
N PHE A 21 11.97 1.35 -6.56
CA PHE A 21 12.22 0.02 -7.14
C PHE A 21 11.22 -0.41 -8.22
N PHE A 22 10.18 0.37 -8.47
CA PHE A 22 9.00 -0.07 -9.19
C PHE A 22 8.67 0.87 -10.33
N ALA A 23 8.81 0.41 -11.58
CA ALA A 23 8.33 1.14 -12.75
C ALA A 23 6.81 1.30 -12.63
N GLU A 24 6.35 2.53 -12.41
CA GLU A 24 5.00 2.87 -11.91
C GLU A 24 3.82 2.40 -12.79
N ALA A 25 4.07 1.91 -14.00
CA ALA A 25 3.06 1.71 -15.03
C ALA A 25 2.47 0.29 -15.13
N GLN A 26 3.04 -0.74 -14.50
CA GLN A 26 2.64 -2.16 -14.77
C GLN A 26 2.59 -3.09 -13.54
N ILE A 27 2.57 -2.55 -12.32
CA ILE A 27 2.61 -3.41 -11.12
C ILE A 27 1.20 -3.70 -10.64
N ARG A 28 0.81 -4.97 -10.72
CA ARG A 28 -0.42 -5.48 -10.11
C ARG A 28 -0.25 -5.50 -8.60
N VAL A 29 -1.00 -4.66 -7.88
CA VAL A 29 -0.93 -4.61 -6.41
C VAL A 29 -2.14 -5.32 -5.82
N GLN A 30 -1.91 -6.29 -4.94
CA GLN A 30 -2.98 -7.01 -4.23
C GLN A 30 -2.91 -6.69 -2.74
N LEU A 31 -3.97 -6.12 -2.17
CA LEU A 31 -4.11 -5.96 -0.72
C LEU A 31 -4.75 -7.20 -0.12
N TYR A 32 -4.11 -7.78 0.88
CA TYR A 32 -4.70 -8.83 1.71
C TYR A 32 -5.73 -8.23 2.67
N GLY A 33 -6.96 -8.74 2.60
CA GLY A 33 -8.12 -8.14 3.25
C GLY A 33 -8.28 -8.43 4.74
N GLN A 34 -7.37 -9.19 5.36
CA GLN A 34 -7.45 -9.60 6.75
C GLN A 34 -6.21 -9.16 7.53
N PRO A 35 -6.32 -8.97 8.86
CA PRO A 35 -5.16 -8.69 9.71
C PRO A 35 -4.07 -9.75 9.54
N CYS A 36 -2.87 -9.31 9.16
CA CYS A 36 -1.72 -10.20 9.05
C CYS A 36 -0.81 -10.11 10.29
N ASP A 37 -0.30 -11.26 10.72
CA ASP A 37 0.76 -11.33 11.71
C ASP A 37 2.10 -10.90 11.09
N MET A 38 2.63 -9.76 11.54
CA MET A 38 3.87 -9.19 11.01
C MET A 38 5.15 -9.95 11.40
N ARG A 39 5.04 -11.00 12.22
CA ARG A 39 6.16 -11.93 12.48
C ARG A 39 6.45 -12.83 11.28
N LYS A 40 5.49 -12.99 10.36
CA LYS A 40 5.67 -13.77 9.12
C LYS A 40 6.73 -13.10 8.24
N SER A 41 7.69 -13.91 7.79
CA SER A 41 8.71 -13.56 6.79
C SER A 41 8.30 -14.14 5.43
N TYR A 42 9.26 -14.41 4.54
CA TYR A 42 9.06 -14.88 3.17
C TYR A 42 8.04 -16.02 3.05
N ASP A 43 8.33 -17.20 3.59
CA ASP A 43 7.46 -18.39 3.42
C ASP A 43 6.07 -18.20 4.01
N GLY A 44 5.99 -17.55 5.18
CA GLY A 44 4.71 -17.29 5.84
C GLY A 44 3.82 -16.32 5.07
N LEU A 45 4.40 -15.30 4.45
CA LEU A 45 3.65 -14.38 3.59
C LEU A 45 3.34 -15.02 2.24
N GLN A 46 4.27 -15.77 1.66
CA GLN A 46 4.07 -16.53 0.43
C GLN A 46 2.91 -17.53 0.57
N ALA A 47 2.81 -18.23 1.70
CA ALA A 47 1.70 -19.11 2.01
C ALA A 47 0.35 -18.39 2.04
N LEU A 48 0.30 -17.14 2.56
CA LEU A 48 -0.92 -16.33 2.50
C LEU A 48 -1.28 -15.95 1.07
N VAL A 49 -0.30 -15.62 0.23
CA VAL A 49 -0.53 -15.35 -1.20
C VAL A 49 -1.15 -16.57 -1.88
N ARG A 50 -0.55 -17.75 -1.71
CA ARG A 50 -1.02 -18.98 -2.36
C ARG A 50 -2.38 -19.42 -1.83
N HIS A 51 -2.51 -19.57 -0.52
CA HIS A 51 -3.66 -20.27 0.08
C HIS A 51 -4.81 -19.36 0.44
N ALA A 52 -4.53 -18.12 0.87
CA ALA A 52 -5.59 -17.19 1.31
C ALA A 52 -6.03 -16.24 0.20
N MET A 53 -5.14 -15.88 -0.74
CA MET A 53 -5.48 -15.01 -1.88
C MET A 53 -5.69 -15.79 -3.18
N GLY A 54 -5.21 -17.04 -3.28
CA GLY A 54 -5.33 -17.83 -4.50
C GLY A 54 -4.48 -17.31 -5.66
N CYS A 55 -3.41 -16.55 -5.36
CA CYS A 55 -2.50 -15.99 -6.37
C CYS A 55 -1.19 -16.77 -6.45
N GLU A 56 -0.45 -16.60 -7.55
CA GLU A 56 0.90 -17.14 -7.71
C GLU A 56 1.93 -16.10 -7.22
N PRO A 57 2.68 -16.34 -6.12
CA PRO A 57 3.65 -15.39 -5.59
C PRO A 57 4.78 -14.97 -6.54
N LEU A 58 5.06 -15.77 -7.58
CA LEU A 58 6.12 -15.51 -8.56
C LEU A 58 5.64 -14.72 -9.79
N ASP A 59 4.38 -14.30 -9.84
CA ASP A 59 3.79 -13.67 -11.03
C ASP A 59 4.12 -12.18 -11.22
N GLY A 60 5.12 -11.67 -10.50
CA GLY A 60 5.51 -10.27 -10.53
C GLY A 60 4.55 -9.32 -9.81
N GLY A 61 3.52 -9.84 -9.12
CA GLY A 61 2.61 -9.05 -8.30
C GLY A 61 3.26 -8.51 -7.02
N LEU A 62 2.73 -7.39 -6.54
CA LEU A 62 3.07 -6.79 -5.24
C LEU A 62 1.95 -7.08 -4.23
N TYR A 63 2.25 -7.86 -3.20
CA TYR A 63 1.29 -8.33 -2.21
C TYR A 63 1.43 -7.56 -0.91
N VAL A 64 0.37 -6.85 -0.51
CA VAL A 64 0.37 -5.91 0.61
C VAL A 64 -0.36 -6.50 1.80
N PHE A 65 0.28 -6.50 2.95
CA PHE A 65 -0.22 -7.03 4.21
C PHE A 65 -0.18 -5.94 5.27
N VAL A 66 -1.24 -5.84 6.08
CA VAL A 66 -1.33 -4.85 7.16
C VAL A 66 -1.62 -5.55 8.49
N ASN A 67 -0.99 -5.08 9.56
CA ASN A 67 -1.17 -5.66 10.89
C ASN A 67 -2.55 -5.34 11.49
N ARG A 68 -3.00 -6.10 12.50
CA ARG A 68 -4.30 -5.87 13.15
C ARG A 68 -4.53 -4.43 13.63
N ARG A 69 -3.49 -3.77 14.15
CA ARG A 69 -3.57 -2.37 14.60
C ARG A 69 -3.70 -1.36 13.45
N GLY A 70 -3.41 -1.77 12.22
CA GLY A 70 -3.38 -0.90 11.05
C GLY A 70 -2.12 -0.02 10.96
N SER A 71 -1.13 -0.16 11.84
CA SER A 71 0.02 0.75 11.94
C SER A 71 1.31 0.24 11.28
N GLN A 72 1.32 -1.02 10.84
CA GLN A 72 2.45 -1.64 10.16
C GLN A 72 1.96 -2.33 8.90
N LEU A 73 2.77 -2.25 7.85
CA LEU A 73 2.53 -2.86 6.56
C LEU A 73 3.80 -3.56 6.07
N LYS A 74 3.62 -4.67 5.37
CA LYS A 74 4.66 -5.34 4.58
C LYS A 74 4.18 -5.50 3.13
N CYS A 75 5.11 -5.36 2.20
CA CYS A 75 4.93 -5.73 0.80
C CYS A 75 5.84 -6.92 0.48
N LEU A 76 5.26 -8.01 -0.02
CA LEU A 76 5.99 -9.16 -0.58
C LEU A 76 5.91 -9.08 -2.10
N TYR A 77 7.03 -9.30 -2.78
CA TYR A 77 7.08 -9.47 -4.23
C TYR A 77 8.26 -10.37 -4.59
N PHE A 78 8.18 -11.01 -5.74
CA PHE A 78 9.31 -11.70 -6.35
C PHE A 78 9.96 -10.76 -7.36
N ASP A 79 11.22 -10.39 -7.13
CA ASP A 79 12.07 -9.79 -8.16
C ASP A 79 12.65 -10.91 -9.05
N ARG A 80 13.43 -10.56 -10.08
CA ARG A 80 14.07 -11.48 -11.04
C ARG A 80 14.75 -12.70 -10.41
N SER A 81 15.33 -12.58 -9.22
CA SER A 81 16.13 -13.64 -8.59
C SER A 81 15.62 -14.12 -7.23
N GLY A 82 14.60 -13.49 -6.64
CA GLY A 82 14.22 -13.83 -5.28
C GLY A 82 13.07 -13.04 -4.70
N PHE A 83 12.57 -13.53 -3.57
CA PHE A 83 11.56 -12.81 -2.80
C PHE A 83 12.16 -11.63 -2.05
N CYS A 84 11.47 -10.51 -2.12
CA CYS A 84 11.78 -9.29 -1.40
C CYS A 84 10.63 -8.93 -0.47
N ILE A 85 10.97 -8.48 0.74
CA ILE A 85 10.02 -7.89 1.68
C ILE A 85 10.45 -6.47 1.97
N TRP A 86 9.55 -5.54 1.72
CA TRP A 86 9.66 -4.18 2.22
C TRP A 86 8.63 -3.96 3.33
N GLY A 87 8.96 -3.15 4.33
CA GLY A 87 8.06 -2.87 5.45
C GLY A 87 8.02 -1.39 5.82
N LYS A 88 6.86 -0.91 6.25
CA LYS A 88 6.67 0.44 6.78
C LYS A 88 5.87 0.40 8.08
N ARG A 89 6.35 1.15 9.07
CA ARG A 89 5.61 1.42 10.31
C ARG A 89 5.30 2.91 10.37
N LEU A 90 4.06 3.23 10.71
CA LEU A 90 3.69 4.59 11.05
C LEU A 90 4.04 4.87 12.51
N GLU A 91 4.67 6.02 12.77
CA GLU A 91 4.92 6.49 14.13
C GLU A 91 3.63 7.01 14.79
N ALA A 92 2.66 7.48 13.99
CA ALA A 92 1.32 7.81 14.42
C ALA A 92 0.28 7.50 13.32
N GLY A 93 -0.95 7.17 13.72
CA GLY A 93 -2.05 6.87 12.78
C GLY A 93 -2.14 5.40 12.36
N ARG A 94 -2.92 5.15 11.30
CA ARG A 94 -3.20 3.80 10.76
C ARG A 94 -3.37 3.87 9.24
N PHE A 95 -2.85 2.87 8.53
CA PHE A 95 -3.14 2.55 7.14
C PHE A 95 -4.59 2.08 6.95
N ILE A 96 -5.09 1.26 7.88
CA ILE A 96 -6.46 0.74 7.89
C ILE A 96 -7.08 1.08 9.24
N SER A 97 -8.14 1.87 9.23
CA SER A 97 -8.84 2.30 10.45
C SER A 97 -9.98 1.34 10.85
N ASP A 98 -10.67 0.76 9.85
CA ASP A 98 -11.79 -0.16 10.02
C ASP A 98 -11.63 -1.43 9.15
N TRP A 99 -11.28 -2.55 9.79
CA TRP A 99 -11.16 -3.85 9.13
C TRP A 99 -12.49 -4.40 8.60
N ARG A 100 -13.65 -3.94 9.08
CA ARG A 100 -14.96 -4.40 8.59
C ARG A 100 -15.21 -3.96 7.15
N ALA A 101 -14.61 -2.85 6.73
CA ALA A 101 -14.73 -2.28 5.38
C ALA A 101 -13.67 -2.81 4.39
N VAL A 102 -12.67 -3.57 4.86
CA VAL A 102 -11.57 -4.06 4.02
C VAL A 102 -11.83 -5.47 3.53
N ARG A 103 -11.58 -5.70 2.25
CA ARG A 103 -11.64 -7.00 1.58
C ARG A 103 -10.37 -7.18 0.77
N THR A 104 -10.00 -8.43 0.51
CA THR A 104 -8.89 -8.73 -0.39
C THR A 104 -9.25 -8.18 -1.76
N ARG A 105 -8.41 -7.32 -2.32
CA ARG A 105 -8.69 -6.64 -3.58
C ARG A 105 -7.43 -6.24 -4.31
N GLU A 106 -7.53 -6.16 -5.62
CA GLU A 106 -6.54 -5.50 -6.44
C GLU A 106 -6.64 -3.98 -6.24
N MET A 107 -5.52 -3.29 -6.37
CA MET A 107 -5.45 -1.84 -6.38
C MET A 107 -4.36 -1.35 -7.34
N ASP A 108 -4.50 -0.10 -7.79
CA ASP A 108 -3.48 0.53 -8.62
C ASP A 108 -2.35 1.14 -7.76
N TRP A 109 -1.29 1.56 -8.44
CA TRP A 109 -0.15 2.23 -7.82
C TRP A 109 -0.54 3.50 -7.04
N THR A 110 -1.53 4.24 -7.55
CA THR A 110 -2.05 5.45 -6.89
C THR A 110 -2.67 5.12 -5.55
N SER A 111 -3.50 4.08 -5.49
CA SER A 111 -4.14 3.62 -4.26
C SER A 111 -3.11 3.13 -3.24
N LEU A 112 -2.06 2.43 -3.71
CA LEU A 112 -0.96 2.05 -2.85
C LEU A 112 -0.22 3.28 -2.30
N LYS A 113 0.12 4.27 -3.14
CA LYS A 113 0.76 5.51 -2.68
C LYS A 113 -0.06 6.20 -1.59
N LEU A 114 -1.38 6.35 -1.81
CA LEU A 114 -2.28 6.94 -0.81
C LEU A 114 -2.30 6.13 0.49
N LEU A 115 -2.36 4.80 0.38
CA LEU A 115 -2.26 3.92 1.54
C LEU A 115 -0.94 4.14 2.28
N LEU A 116 0.20 4.23 1.59
CA LEU A 116 1.51 4.40 2.20
C LEU A 116 1.68 5.76 2.89
N GLU A 117 0.94 6.79 2.46
CA GLU A 117 0.85 8.08 3.16
C GLU A 117 -0.15 8.05 4.34
N GLY A 118 -0.76 6.91 4.64
CA GLY A 118 -1.74 6.76 5.72
C GLY A 118 -3.11 7.33 5.38
N MET A 119 -3.41 7.53 4.10
CA MET A 119 -4.69 8.06 3.64
C MET A 119 -5.66 6.93 3.28
N GLU A 120 -6.86 6.97 3.89
CA GLU A 120 -7.93 6.05 3.54
C GLU A 120 -8.86 6.68 2.48
N VAL A 121 -8.85 6.11 1.28
CA VAL A 121 -9.64 6.61 0.16
C VAL A 121 -11.10 6.20 0.33
N ARG A 122 -11.96 7.12 0.77
CA ARG A 122 -13.38 6.86 0.99
C ARG A 122 -14.25 6.98 -0.26
N ARG A 123 -13.86 7.83 -1.22
CA ARG A 123 -14.62 8.05 -2.46
C ARG A 123 -13.71 8.52 -3.59
N VAL A 124 -13.67 7.77 -4.69
CA VAL A 124 -13.04 8.19 -5.95
C VAL A 124 -14.15 8.53 -6.94
N ARG A 125 -14.07 9.69 -7.58
CA ARG A 125 -15.00 10.10 -8.65
C ARG A 125 -14.19 10.51 -9.88
N LYS A 126 -14.37 9.79 -10.99
CA LYS A 126 -13.86 10.20 -12.30
C LYS A 126 -14.69 11.40 -12.77
N ARG A 127 -14.08 12.58 -12.82
CA ARG A 127 -14.77 13.83 -13.23
C ARG A 127 -14.78 14.04 -14.74
N TYR A 128 -13.83 13.45 -15.44
CA TYR A 128 -13.69 13.57 -16.89
C TYR A 128 -14.07 12.25 -17.56
N ALA A 129 -15.00 12.31 -18.52
CA ALA A 129 -15.32 11.21 -19.41
C ALA A 129 -15.27 11.76 -20.84
N LEU A 130 -14.70 10.99 -21.77
CA LEU A 130 -14.79 11.31 -23.18
C LEU A 130 -16.27 11.19 -23.61
N PRO A 131 -16.82 12.15 -24.37
CA PRO A 131 -18.15 11.99 -24.94
C PRO A 131 -18.14 10.78 -25.89
N VAL A 132 -19.09 9.86 -25.68
CA VAL A 132 -19.22 8.58 -26.41
C VAL A 132 -19.34 8.77 -27.93
N ALA A 133 -19.69 9.97 -28.40
CA ALA A 133 -19.90 10.31 -29.80
C ALA A 133 -18.62 10.33 -30.69
N ALA A 134 -17.42 10.21 -30.13
CA ALA A 134 -16.17 10.25 -30.91
C ALA A 134 -15.64 8.86 -31.32
N MET A 135 -16.30 7.75 -30.95
CA MET A 135 -15.81 6.37 -31.21
C MET A 135 -16.47 5.65 -32.39
N SER A 136 -17.21 6.34 -33.27
CA SER A 136 -17.75 5.78 -34.51
C SER A 136 -17.27 6.57 -35.73
N MET A 137 -15.97 6.54 -36.00
CA MET A 137 -15.42 6.85 -37.32
C MET A 137 -14.01 6.26 -37.42
N ARG A 138 -13.93 4.97 -37.75
CA ARG A 138 -13.00 4.30 -38.67
C ARG A 138 -13.05 2.78 -38.46
#